data_AF-A0A8T6QEV9-F1
#
_entry.id   AF-A0A8T6QEV9-F1
#
_cell.length_a   1.000
_cell.length_b   1.000
_cell.length_c   1.000
_cell.angle_alpha   90.00
_cell.angle_beta   90.00
_cell.angle_gamma   90.00
#
_symmetry.space_group_name_H-M   'P 1'
#
loop_
_entity.id
_entity.type
_entity.pdbx_description
1 polymer ?
#
loop_
_entity_poly.entity_id
_entity_poly.type
_entity_poly.pdbx_seq_one_letter_code
_entity_poly.pdbx_strand_id
1 'polypeptide(L)'
;MRALLTPEIAPRMGIVLFRPGSELMPLFMQGRVLLEPEPERYSSFASGAVPAASQPLADDPAVRAVFRHEAVIRRAGGVECLESWLLREKGCQWPHSDWHSENMTTMRHAPGAIRLCWHCDNLLRDQFTERLEAMATDNCARWVLSVVRRDLGFDDSHVVTMPELCWWL
;
A
#
# COMPACT_ATOMS: atom_id res chain seq x y z
N MET A 1 -8.56 -0.74 -10.26
CA MET A 1 -7.96 -2.09 -10.20
C MET A 1 -7.22 -2.32 -11.50
N ARG A 2 -5.97 -2.78 -11.46
CA ARG A 2 -5.14 -3.06 -12.65
C ARG A 2 -4.96 -4.56 -12.80
N ALA A 3 -4.81 -5.03 -14.03
CA ALA A 3 -4.55 -6.43 -14.33
C ALA A 3 -3.35 -6.54 -15.24
N LEU A 4 -2.47 -7.49 -14.97
CA LEU A 4 -1.41 -7.93 -15.86
C LEU A 4 -1.92 -9.21 -16.51
N LEU A 5 -2.14 -9.19 -17.81
CA LEU A 5 -2.70 -10.34 -18.53
C LEU A 5 -1.82 -10.71 -19.70
N THR A 6 -1.47 -11.98 -19.81
CA THR A 6 -0.76 -12.49 -20.98
C THR A 6 -1.77 -12.66 -22.14
N PRO A 7 -1.57 -11.95 -23.26
CA PRO A 7 -2.46 -12.09 -24.42
C PRO A 7 -2.21 -13.39 -25.18
N GLU A 8 -3.28 -14.04 -25.64
CA GLU A 8 -3.24 -15.03 -26.71
C GLU A 8 -3.46 -14.31 -28.05
N ILE A 9 -2.43 -14.28 -28.90
CA ILE A 9 -2.44 -13.54 -30.16
C ILE A 9 -2.77 -14.49 -31.30
N ALA A 10 -3.77 -14.14 -32.13
CA ALA A 10 -4.10 -14.80 -33.38
C ALA A 10 -3.70 -13.88 -34.56
N PRO A 11 -2.43 -13.90 -35.02
CA PRO A 11 -1.87 -12.83 -35.86
C PRO A 11 -2.57 -12.70 -37.20
N ARG A 12 -2.95 -13.83 -37.81
CA ARG A 12 -3.62 -13.86 -39.12
C ARG A 12 -5.02 -13.26 -39.10
N MET A 13 -5.64 -13.18 -37.93
CA MET A 13 -6.99 -12.63 -37.76
C MET A 13 -6.98 -11.21 -37.19
N GLY A 14 -5.82 -10.72 -36.73
CA GLY A 14 -5.71 -9.44 -36.02
C GLY A 14 -6.45 -9.43 -34.68
N ILE A 15 -6.61 -10.60 -34.04
CA ILE A 15 -7.37 -10.77 -32.79
C ILE A 15 -6.40 -11.03 -31.64
N VAL A 16 -6.68 -10.42 -30.49
CA VAL A 16 -6.03 -10.66 -29.21
C VAL A 16 -7.07 -11.10 -28.19
N LEU A 17 -6.80 -12.19 -27.49
CA LEU A 17 -7.68 -12.78 -26.48
C LEU A 17 -7.01 -12.69 -25.10
N PHE A 18 -7.76 -12.23 -24.10
CA PHE A 18 -7.33 -12.23 -22.70
C PHE A 18 -8.17 -13.22 -21.90
N ARG A 19 -7.54 -13.93 -20.94
CA ARG A 19 -8.22 -14.81 -19.97
C ARG A 19 -8.11 -14.23 -18.56
N PRO A 20 -8.94 -13.23 -18.20
CA PRO A 20 -8.84 -12.53 -16.92
C PRO A 20 -9.33 -13.34 -15.70
N GLY A 21 -10.17 -14.37 -15.90
CA GLY A 21 -10.87 -15.04 -14.79
C GLY A 21 -12.02 -14.21 -14.23
N SER A 22 -12.81 -14.80 -13.32
CA SER A 22 -14.06 -14.20 -12.82
C SER A 22 -13.85 -12.89 -12.05
N GLU A 23 -12.74 -12.75 -11.32
CA GLU A 23 -12.44 -11.56 -10.52
C GLU A 23 -12.13 -10.31 -11.36
N LEU A 24 -11.50 -10.52 -12.53
CA LEU A 24 -11.04 -9.42 -13.40
C LEU A 24 -11.94 -9.23 -14.62
N MET A 25 -12.87 -10.15 -14.88
CA MET A 25 -13.85 -10.03 -15.96
C MET A 25 -14.63 -8.70 -15.95
N PRO A 26 -15.03 -8.15 -14.78
CA PRO A 26 -15.71 -6.85 -14.73
C PRO A 26 -14.94 -5.70 -15.37
N LEU A 27 -13.59 -5.75 -15.43
CA LEU A 27 -12.77 -4.71 -16.09
C LEU A 27 -13.08 -4.57 -17.59
N PHE A 28 -13.43 -5.67 -18.25
CA PHE A 28 -13.73 -5.71 -19.68
C PHE A 28 -15.21 -5.45 -19.99
N MET A 29 -16.09 -5.52 -18.99
CA MET A 29 -17.52 -5.25 -19.16
C MET A 29 -17.87 -3.75 -19.05
N GLN A 30 -16.89 -2.93 -18.65
CA GLN A 30 -17.03 -1.47 -18.50
C GLN A 30 -16.83 -0.70 -19.81
N GLY A 31 -16.62 -1.39 -20.94
CA GLY A 31 -16.49 -0.80 -22.27
C GLY A 31 -15.04 -0.84 -22.78
N ARG A 32 -14.44 0.32 -23.03
CA ARG A 32 -13.08 0.41 -23.59
C ARG A 32 -12.02 0.23 -22.51
N VAL A 33 -10.94 -0.47 -22.85
CA VAL A 33 -9.80 -0.73 -21.95
C VAL A 33 -8.54 -0.10 -22.54
N LEU A 34 -7.72 0.55 -21.70
CA LEU A 34 -6.39 1.03 -22.07
C LEU A 34 -5.37 -0.10 -21.86
N LEU A 35 -4.52 -0.33 -22.86
CA LEU A 35 -3.44 -1.30 -22.78
C LEU A 35 -2.10 -0.57 -22.76
N GLU A 36 -1.23 -0.96 -21.83
CA GLU A 36 0.11 -0.43 -21.68
C GLU A 36 1.12 -1.58 -21.75
N PRO A 37 2.34 -1.36 -22.28
CA PRO A 37 3.42 -2.32 -22.14
C PRO A 37 3.68 -2.65 -20.67
N GLU A 38 4.07 -3.90 -20.42
CA GLU A 38 4.43 -4.35 -19.08
C GLU A 38 5.61 -3.53 -18.51
N PRO A 39 5.47 -2.90 -17.33
CA PRO A 39 6.59 -2.30 -16.62
C PRO A 39 7.58 -3.37 -16.11
N GLU A 40 8.89 -3.12 -16.19
CA GLU A 40 9.95 -4.08 -15.78
C GLU A 40 9.74 -4.68 -14.37
N ARG A 41 9.22 -3.89 -13.42
CA ARG A 41 8.94 -4.31 -12.04
C ARG A 41 7.89 -5.44 -11.91
N TYR A 42 7.07 -5.65 -12.93
CA TYR A 42 6.06 -6.71 -12.94
C TYR A 42 6.51 -7.97 -13.69
N SER A 43 7.74 -8.00 -14.23
CA SER A 43 8.29 -9.14 -14.98
C SER A 43 8.25 -10.48 -14.24
N SER A 44 8.27 -10.45 -12.91
CA SER A 44 8.19 -11.64 -12.06
C SER A 44 6.77 -11.99 -11.61
N PHE A 45 5.78 -11.14 -11.91
CA PHE A 45 4.40 -11.31 -11.47
C PHE A 45 3.68 -12.28 -12.40
N ALA A 46 2.87 -13.15 -11.81
CA ALA A 46 1.96 -13.99 -12.60
C ALA A 46 0.86 -13.13 -13.23
N SER A 47 0.31 -13.61 -14.35
CA SER A 47 -0.89 -13.04 -14.96
C SER A 47 -2.05 -13.03 -13.95
N GLY A 48 -2.63 -11.87 -13.68
CA GLY A 48 -3.67 -11.69 -12.68
C GLY A 48 -3.84 -10.24 -12.24
N ALA A 49 -4.46 -10.05 -11.07
CA ALA A 49 -4.66 -8.73 -10.50
C ALA A 49 -3.29 -8.16 -10.11
N VAL A 50 -2.94 -6.98 -10.62
CA VAL A 50 -1.75 -6.28 -10.14
C VAL A 50 -2.09 -5.78 -8.75
N PRO A 51 -1.32 -6.17 -7.71
CA PRO A 51 -1.49 -5.61 -6.39
C PRO A 51 -1.48 -4.08 -6.47
N ALA A 52 -2.31 -3.41 -5.66
CA ALA A 52 -2.17 -1.96 -5.48
C ALA A 52 -0.69 -1.72 -5.17
N ALA A 53 -0.01 -0.99 -6.05
CA ALA A 53 1.41 -1.13 -6.27
C ALA A 53 2.19 -1.22 -4.95
N SER A 54 3.08 -2.22 -4.82
CA SER A 54 4.14 -2.13 -3.81
C SER A 54 4.85 -0.82 -4.08
N GLN A 55 4.83 0.06 -3.09
CA GLN A 55 5.43 1.37 -3.19
C GLN A 55 6.91 1.19 -2.85
N PRO A 56 7.84 1.08 -3.83
CA PRO A 56 9.20 0.63 -3.56
C PRO A 56 9.95 1.61 -2.64
N LEU A 57 9.58 2.89 -2.68
CA LEU A 57 10.11 3.90 -1.76
C LEU A 57 9.78 3.63 -0.30
N ALA A 58 8.70 2.91 0.01
CA ALA A 58 8.37 2.57 1.39
C ALA A 58 9.39 1.59 2.00
N ASP A 59 9.97 0.73 1.15
CA ASP A 59 10.91 -0.30 1.53
C ASP A 59 12.38 0.14 1.36
N ASP A 60 12.63 1.25 0.67
CA ASP A 60 13.97 1.77 0.41
C ASP A 60 14.64 2.26 1.72
N PRO A 61 15.75 1.61 2.15
CA PRO A 61 16.45 1.99 3.37
C PRO A 61 16.96 3.43 3.37
N ALA A 62 17.27 4.00 2.20
CA ALA A 62 17.84 5.34 2.08
C ALA A 62 16.85 6.44 2.46
N VAL A 63 15.55 6.22 2.23
CA VAL A 63 14.48 7.18 2.58
C VAL A 63 13.65 6.77 3.77
N ARG A 64 13.87 5.56 4.30
CA ARG A 64 13.14 5.07 5.48
C ARG A 64 13.23 6.04 6.66
N ALA A 65 14.37 6.70 6.85
CA ALA A 65 14.54 7.73 7.89
C ALA A 65 13.64 8.97 7.70
N VAL A 66 13.33 9.35 6.46
CA VAL A 66 12.48 10.50 6.12
C VAL A 66 11.06 10.28 6.67
N PHE A 67 10.50 9.09 6.48
CA PHE A 67 9.15 8.76 6.94
C PHE A 67 9.02 8.69 8.47
N ARG A 68 10.14 8.60 9.19
CA ARG A 68 10.18 8.64 10.66
C ARG A 68 10.26 10.06 11.21
N HIS A 69 10.58 11.04 10.36
CA HIS A 69 10.85 12.39 10.79
C HIS A 69 9.55 13.13 11.15
N GLU A 70 9.49 13.70 12.35
CA GLU A 70 8.26 14.32 12.88
C GLU A 70 7.70 15.42 11.97
N ALA A 71 8.58 16.22 11.34
CA ALA A 71 8.16 17.26 10.41
C ALA A 71 7.41 16.70 9.18
N VAL A 72 7.83 15.53 8.67
CA VAL A 72 7.19 14.87 7.52
C VAL A 72 5.83 14.33 7.92
N ILE A 73 5.75 13.68 9.09
CA ILE A 73 4.49 13.19 9.66
C ILE A 73 3.52 14.35 9.88
N ARG A 74 3.99 15.48 10.43
CA ARG A 74 3.19 16.68 10.63
C ARG A 74 2.71 17.27 9.31
N ARG A 75 3.57 17.37 8.30
CA ARG A 75 3.22 17.84 6.94
C ARG A 75 2.14 16.97 6.30
N ALA A 76 2.20 15.65 6.48
CA ALA A 76 1.21 14.71 5.97
C ALA A 76 -0.16 14.79 6.66
N GLY A 77 -0.28 15.53 7.77
CA GLY A 77 -1.52 15.72 8.54
C GLY A 77 -1.45 15.28 10.01
N GLY A 78 -0.29 14.82 10.47
CA GLY A 78 -0.07 14.37 11.85
C GLY A 78 -0.56 12.94 12.15
N VAL A 79 -0.20 12.45 13.34
CA VAL A 79 -0.45 11.05 13.75
C VAL A 79 -1.95 10.72 13.82
N GLU A 80 -2.82 11.68 14.12
CA GLU A 80 -4.27 11.46 14.15
C GLU A 80 -4.83 11.08 12.77
N CYS A 81 -4.30 11.70 11.71
CA CYS A 81 -4.66 11.36 10.33
C CYS A 81 -4.10 9.98 9.93
N LEU A 82 -2.92 9.60 10.43
CA LEU A 82 -2.38 8.25 10.29
C LEU A 82 -3.29 7.21 10.98
N GLU A 83 -3.75 7.48 12.21
CA GLU A 83 -4.66 6.59 12.94
C GLU A 83 -5.99 6.40 12.17
N SER A 84 -6.58 7.49 11.68
CA SER A 84 -7.79 7.42 10.84
C SER A 84 -7.57 6.63 9.56
N TRP A 85 -6.41 6.79 8.92
CA TRP A 85 -6.05 6.04 7.71
C TRP A 85 -5.90 4.54 8.01
N LEU A 86 -5.21 4.18 9.09
CA LEU A 86 -5.02 2.79 9.53
C LEU A 86 -6.34 2.06 9.80
N LEU A 87 -7.32 2.74 10.39
CA LEU A 87 -8.62 2.14 10.69
C LEU A 87 -9.43 1.78 9.43
N ARG A 88 -9.07 2.29 8.25
CA ARG A 88 -9.68 1.89 6.96
C ARG A 88 -9.18 0.55 6.45
N GLU A 89 -8.00 0.12 6.88
CA GLU A 89 -7.47 -1.21 6.55
C GLU A 89 -8.19 -2.30 7.36
N LYS A 90 -8.02 -3.56 6.94
CA LYS A 90 -8.66 -4.72 7.56
C LYS A 90 -7.64 -5.53 8.36
N GLY A 91 -8.09 -6.13 9.46
CA GLY A 91 -7.31 -7.12 10.22
C GLY A 91 -6.25 -6.53 11.17
N CYS A 92 -5.95 -7.28 12.23
CA CYS A 92 -4.89 -6.93 13.16
C CYS A 92 -3.52 -7.08 12.49
N GLN A 93 -2.61 -6.11 12.66
CA GLN A 93 -1.27 -6.19 12.07
C GLN A 93 -0.32 -7.09 12.87
N TRP A 94 -0.63 -7.41 14.13
CA TRP A 94 0.21 -8.28 14.95
C TRP A 94 0.00 -9.76 14.59
N PRO A 95 1.03 -10.49 14.10
CA PRO A 95 0.85 -11.85 13.60
C PRO A 95 1.05 -12.94 14.65
N HIS A 96 1.56 -12.59 15.85
CA HIS A 96 2.01 -13.56 16.85
C HIS A 96 0.99 -13.80 17.96
N SER A 97 -0.29 -13.63 17.65
CA SER A 97 -1.35 -13.94 18.60
C SER A 97 -2.27 -15.00 18.00
N ASP A 98 -2.57 -16.01 18.79
CA ASP A 98 -3.44 -17.11 18.38
C ASP A 98 -4.93 -16.68 18.35
N TRP A 99 -5.25 -15.53 18.94
CA TRP A 99 -6.60 -15.02 19.03
C TRP A 99 -6.69 -13.51 18.76
N HIS A 100 -7.65 -13.11 17.93
CA HIS A 100 -7.90 -11.70 17.62
C HIS A 100 -9.35 -11.32 17.90
N SER A 101 -9.53 -10.19 18.59
CA SER A 101 -10.85 -9.56 18.76
C SER A 101 -11.33 -8.92 17.46
N GLU A 102 -12.65 -8.85 17.28
CA GLU A 102 -13.30 -8.12 16.16
C GLU A 102 -13.11 -6.62 16.26
N ASN A 103 -13.02 -6.09 17.49
CA ASN A 103 -12.87 -4.65 17.73
C ASN A 103 -11.44 -4.21 17.41
N MET A 104 -11.32 -3.23 16.52
CA MET A 104 -10.05 -2.71 16.03
C MET A 104 -9.75 -1.35 16.65
N THR A 105 -8.48 -1.12 16.94
CA THR A 105 -7.95 0.07 17.59
C THR A 105 -6.60 0.43 16.96
N THR A 106 -6.06 1.58 17.36
CA THR A 106 -4.72 2.03 17.00
C THR A 106 -3.90 2.24 18.26
N MET A 107 -2.67 1.71 18.26
CA MET A 107 -1.69 1.91 19.32
C MET A 107 -0.61 2.85 18.82
N ARG A 108 -0.41 3.98 19.51
CA ARG A 108 0.70 4.89 19.22
C ARG A 108 2.01 4.25 19.64
N HIS A 109 2.98 4.21 18.74
CA HIS A 109 4.32 3.73 18.99
C HIS A 109 5.26 4.51 18.08
N ALA A 110 6.28 5.17 18.65
CA ALA A 110 7.20 5.98 17.85
C ALA A 110 7.76 5.17 16.67
N PRO A 111 7.82 5.75 15.46
CA PRO A 111 7.51 7.14 15.11
C PRO A 111 6.03 7.44 14.79
N GLY A 112 5.13 6.45 14.82
CA GLY A 112 3.75 6.61 14.37
C GLY A 112 2.72 5.80 15.17
N ALA A 113 1.93 4.99 14.45
CA ALA A 113 0.87 4.18 15.04
C ALA A 113 0.75 2.82 14.34
N ILE A 114 0.16 1.85 15.04
CA ILE A 114 -0.05 0.48 14.60
C ILE A 114 -1.52 0.12 14.78
N ARG A 115 -2.12 -0.52 13.77
CA ARG A 115 -3.49 -1.04 13.83
C ARG A 115 -3.50 -2.42 14.48
N LEU A 116 -4.21 -2.53 15.59
CA LEU A 116 -4.31 -3.76 16.38
C LEU A 116 -5.77 -4.07 16.66
N CYS A 117 -6.09 -5.33 16.97
CA CYS A 117 -7.34 -5.61 17.66
C CYS A 117 -7.22 -5.22 19.13
N TRP A 118 -8.35 -5.02 19.81
CA TRP A 118 -8.39 -4.64 21.22
C TRP A 118 -7.56 -5.57 22.12
N HIS A 119 -7.52 -6.87 21.82
CA HIS A 119 -6.69 -7.84 22.54
C HIS A 119 -5.20 -7.59 22.38
N CYS A 120 -4.73 -7.49 21.13
CA CYS A 120 -3.31 -7.29 20.85
C CYS A 120 -2.83 -5.91 21.31
N ASP A 121 -3.69 -4.89 21.26
CA ASP A 121 -3.39 -3.56 21.83
C ASP A 121 -3.10 -3.67 23.32
N ASN A 122 -3.96 -4.36 24.08
CA ASN A 122 -3.72 -4.57 25.51
C ASN A 122 -2.50 -5.46 25.80
N LEU A 123 -2.24 -6.46 24.97
CA LEU A 123 -1.08 -7.35 25.11
C LEU A 123 0.23 -6.59 24.90
N LEU A 124 0.28 -5.71 23.89
CA LEU A 124 1.48 -5.00 23.46
C LEU A 124 1.65 -3.64 24.13
N ARG A 125 0.69 -3.22 24.95
CA ARG A 125 0.71 -1.94 25.66
C ARG A 125 2.02 -1.80 26.44
N ASP A 126 2.61 -0.62 26.34
CA ASP A 126 3.87 -0.23 26.99
C ASP A 126 5.11 -1.07 26.62
N GLN A 127 5.01 -1.92 25.59
CA GLN A 127 6.18 -2.61 25.03
C GLN A 127 6.89 -1.73 24.01
N PHE A 128 8.21 -1.68 24.09
CA PHE A 128 9.08 -0.97 23.15
C PHE A 128 10.05 -1.97 22.53
N THR A 129 9.69 -2.48 21.36
CA THR A 129 10.51 -3.44 20.62
C THR A 129 10.83 -2.91 19.23
N GLU A 130 11.99 -3.30 18.69
CA GLU A 130 12.38 -2.95 17.31
C GLU A 130 11.33 -3.40 16.29
N ARG A 131 10.60 -4.48 16.57
CA ARG A 131 9.52 -4.96 15.71
C ARG A 131 8.34 -4.00 15.67
N LEU A 132 7.91 -3.50 16.83
CA LEU A 132 6.82 -2.52 16.90
C LEU A 132 7.24 -1.21 16.24
N GLU A 133 8.49 -0.79 16.44
CA GLU A 133 9.06 0.38 15.75
C GLU A 133 9.09 0.19 14.23
N ALA A 134 9.49 -1.00 13.76
CA ALA A 134 9.49 -1.32 12.34
C ALA A 134 8.08 -1.28 11.73
N MET A 135 7.09 -1.88 12.42
CA MET A 135 5.68 -1.82 12.01
C MET A 135 5.15 -0.39 11.94
N ALA A 136 5.43 0.42 12.96
CA ALA A 136 5.04 1.83 12.98
C ALA A 136 5.72 2.62 11.84
N THR A 137 6.99 2.32 11.55
CA THR A 137 7.74 2.94 10.45
C THR A 137 7.14 2.58 9.09
N ASP A 138 6.81 1.31 8.86
CA ASP A 138 6.19 0.85 7.60
C ASP A 138 4.83 1.52 7.39
N ASN A 139 4.05 1.65 8.47
CA ASN A 139 2.77 2.36 8.44
C ASN A 139 2.95 3.84 8.08
N CYS A 140 3.94 4.51 8.67
CA CYS A 140 4.25 5.90 8.32
C CYS A 140 4.63 6.03 6.85
N ALA A 141 5.51 5.17 6.34
CA ALA A 141 5.96 5.23 4.95
C ALA A 141 4.79 5.04 3.97
N ARG A 142 3.99 3.98 4.15
CA ARG A 142 2.81 3.71 3.32
C ARG A 142 1.79 4.85 3.36
N TRP A 143 1.52 5.38 4.54
CA TRP A 143 0.57 6.47 4.72
C TRP A 143 1.08 7.78 4.10
N VAL A 144 2.32 8.21 4.38
CA VAL A 144 2.91 9.42 3.82
C VAL A 144 2.91 9.34 2.30
N LEU A 145 3.29 8.21 1.71
CA LEU A 145 3.29 8.05 0.26
C LEU A 145 1.88 8.08 -0.33
N SER A 146 0.87 7.60 0.40
CA SER A 146 -0.54 7.78 -0.01
C SER A 146 -0.98 9.26 0.02
N VAL A 147 -0.46 10.04 0.98
CA VAL A 147 -0.70 11.49 1.08
C VAL A 147 0.00 12.24 -0.03
N VAL A 148 1.29 11.97 -0.29
CA VAL A 148 2.06 12.56 -1.40
C VAL A 148 1.31 12.35 -2.72
N ARG A 149 0.88 11.10 -2.98
CA ARG A 149 0.14 10.74 -4.19
C ARG A 149 -1.14 11.57 -4.35
N ARG A 150 -1.93 11.67 -3.28
CA ARG A 150 -3.18 12.45 -3.26
C ARG A 150 -2.91 13.94 -3.46
N ASP A 151 -1.94 14.50 -2.75
CA ASP A 151 -1.64 15.94 -2.76
C ASP A 151 -1.09 16.39 -4.12
N LEU A 152 -0.36 15.51 -4.83
CA LEU A 152 0.10 15.74 -6.19
C LEU A 152 -0.95 15.42 -7.27
N GLY A 153 -2.16 15.00 -6.87
CA GLY A 153 -3.29 14.76 -7.79
C GLY A 153 -3.20 13.46 -8.59
N PHE A 154 -2.38 12.51 -8.17
CA PHE A 154 -2.27 11.20 -8.81
C PHE A 154 -3.37 10.23 -8.34
N ASP A 155 -3.74 9.27 -9.18
CA ASP A 155 -4.67 8.20 -8.82
C ASP A 155 -4.02 7.10 -7.96
N ASP A 156 -4.83 6.21 -7.39
CA ASP A 156 -4.39 5.16 -6.46
C ASP A 156 -3.41 4.14 -7.05
N SER A 157 -3.27 4.08 -8.37
CA SER A 157 -2.36 3.17 -9.06
C SER A 157 -0.99 3.76 -9.37
N HIS A 158 -0.82 5.07 -9.13
CA HIS A 158 0.46 5.74 -9.32
C HIS A 158 1.46 5.34 -8.24
N VAL A 159 2.69 5.09 -8.67
CA VAL A 159 3.83 4.79 -7.80
C VAL A 159 4.63 6.07 -7.64
N VAL A 160 4.57 6.68 -6.45
CA VAL A 160 5.33 7.90 -6.17
C VAL A 160 6.82 7.64 -6.39
N THR A 161 7.47 8.51 -7.16
CA THR A 161 8.90 8.44 -7.46
C THR A 161 9.73 9.30 -6.50
N MET A 162 11.04 9.07 -6.44
CA MET A 162 11.92 9.86 -5.57
C MET A 162 11.84 11.37 -5.86
N PRO A 163 11.90 11.84 -7.13
CA PRO A 163 11.76 13.26 -7.42
C PRO A 163 10.42 13.85 -6.97
N GLU A 164 9.32 13.09 -7.09
CA GLU A 164 7.99 13.54 -6.63
C GLU A 164 7.93 13.65 -5.10
N LEU A 165 8.52 12.69 -4.38
CA LEU A 165 8.66 12.78 -2.93
C LEU A 165 9.50 14.00 -2.55
N CYS A 166 10.65 14.21 -3.18
CA CYS A 166 11.52 15.37 -2.94
C CYS A 166 10.84 16.71 -3.25
N TRP A 167 9.97 16.76 -4.26
CA TRP A 167 9.19 17.95 -4.58
C TRP A 167 8.09 18.21 -3.54
N TRP A 168 7.47 17.14 -3.03
CA TRP A 168 6.42 17.26 -2.03
C TRP A 168 6.98 17.65 -0.64
N LEU A 169 8.17 17.19 -0.25
CA LEU A 169 8.79 17.49 1.05
C LEU A 169 9.04 18.99 1.24
#